data_AF-A0AAV3FSX9-F1
#
_entry.id   AF-A0AAV3FSX9-F1
#
_cell.length_a   1.000
_cell.length_b   1.000
_cell.length_c   1.000
_cell.angle_alpha   90.00
_cell.angle_beta   90.00
_cell.angle_gamma   90.00
#
_symmetry.space_group_name_H-M   'P 1'
#
loop_
_entity.id
_entity.type
_entity.pdbx_description
1 polymer ?
#
loop_
_entity_poly.entity_id
_entity_poly.type
_entity_poly.pdbx_seq_one_letter_code
_entity_poly.pdbx_strand_id
1 'polypeptide(L)'
;MKQQEKLRQQDYFYEFVNSLDAVIKDDTIAIVIELMGRSEPVKTYTTRVLLEGEHVVTANKDLLALHGQVLVSLTNQQDLVFGSLHYLKSNPFKINVSKIKNH
;
A
#
# COMPACT_ATOMS: atom_id res chain seq x y z
N MET A 1 -5.64 12.39 -18.72
CA MET A 1 -5.21 13.59 -19.47
C MET A 1 -5.37 14.85 -18.61
N LYS A 2 -6.56 15.47 -18.47
CA LYS A 2 -6.72 16.77 -17.77
C LYS A 2 -6.23 16.83 -16.31
N GLN A 3 -6.45 15.79 -15.50
CA GLN A 3 -6.05 15.80 -14.08
C GLN A 3 -4.52 15.67 -13.91
N GLN A 4 -3.86 14.86 -14.72
CA GLN A 4 -2.40 14.67 -14.67
C GLN A 4 -1.67 15.95 -15.10
N GLU A 5 -2.18 16.61 -16.15
CA GLU A 5 -1.69 17.92 -16.60
C GLU A 5 -1.81 18.98 -15.50
N LYS A 6 -2.95 19.01 -14.80
CA LYS A 6 -3.16 19.92 -13.66
C LYS A 6 -2.17 19.67 -12.51
N LEU A 7 -1.88 18.41 -12.18
CA LEU A 7 -0.93 18.08 -11.11
C LEU A 7 0.51 18.47 -11.48
N ARG A 8 0.92 18.27 -12.73
CA ARG A 8 2.22 18.72 -13.23
C ARG A 8 2.36 20.25 -13.21
N GLN A 9 1.29 20.98 -13.53
CA GLN A 9 1.27 22.45 -13.43
C GLN A 9 1.40 22.95 -11.98
N GLN A 10 1.08 22.10 -11.00
CA GLN A 10 1.22 22.38 -9.57
C GLN A 10 2.57 21.88 -9.02
N ASP A 11 3.52 21.58 -9.89
CA ASP A 11 4.88 21.13 -9.56
C ASP A 11 4.94 19.80 -8.78
N TYR A 12 3.88 18.99 -8.88
CA TYR A 12 3.89 17.61 -8.39
C TYR A 12 4.42 16.68 -9.47
N PHE A 13 5.55 16.04 -9.17
CA PHE A 13 6.15 15.01 -10.02
C PHE A 13 5.58 13.64 -9.65
N TYR A 14 4.47 13.28 -10.27
CA TYR A 14 3.91 11.93 -10.20
C TYR A 14 4.21 11.18 -11.50
N GLU A 15 4.76 9.98 -11.37
CA GLU A 15 4.76 9.01 -12.45
C GLU A 15 3.40 8.29 -12.47
N PHE A 16 2.72 8.35 -13.61
CA PHE A 16 1.43 7.69 -13.79
C PHE A 16 1.61 6.41 -14.60
N VAL A 17 1.45 5.29 -13.93
CA VAL A 17 1.45 3.95 -14.54
C VAL A 17 0.02 3.40 -14.63
N ASN A 18 -0.22 2.47 -15.54
CA ASN A 18 -1.53 1.83 -15.76
C ASN A 18 -1.51 0.31 -15.51
N SER A 19 -0.41 -0.22 -14.97
CA SER A 19 -0.27 -1.64 -14.67
C SER A 19 0.30 -1.83 -13.27
N LEU A 20 -0.16 -2.87 -12.57
CA LEU A 20 0.40 -3.24 -11.28
C LEU A 20 1.86 -3.68 -11.41
N ASP A 21 2.20 -4.35 -12.51
CA ASP A 21 3.55 -4.83 -12.81
C ASP A 21 4.59 -3.72 -12.79
N ALA A 22 4.24 -2.50 -13.25
CA ALA A 22 5.13 -1.35 -13.19
C ALA A 22 5.43 -0.89 -11.75
N VAL A 23 4.57 -1.24 -10.79
CA VAL A 23 4.77 -0.94 -9.36
C VAL A 23 5.56 -2.07 -8.69
N ILE A 24 5.14 -3.32 -8.85
CA ILE A 24 5.77 -4.46 -8.13
C ILE A 24 7.13 -4.87 -8.67
N LYS A 25 7.51 -4.45 -9.90
CA LYS A 25 8.83 -4.71 -10.48
C LYS A 25 9.84 -3.59 -10.22
N ASP A 26 9.40 -2.49 -9.59
CA ASP A 26 10.25 -1.39 -9.19
C ASP A 26 10.79 -1.67 -7.79
N ASP A 27 12.07 -2.05 -7.72
CA ASP A 27 12.77 -2.41 -6.49
C ASP A 27 13.05 -1.20 -5.57
N THR A 28 12.72 0.01 -6.01
CA THR A 28 12.83 1.23 -5.20
C THR A 28 11.58 1.51 -4.36
N ILE A 29 10.47 0.84 -4.66
CA ILE A 29 9.20 1.00 -3.94
C ILE A 29 9.20 0.07 -2.73
N ALA A 30 9.15 0.62 -1.52
CA ALA A 30 9.08 -0.17 -0.28
C ALA A 30 7.65 -0.26 0.34
N ILE A 31 6.76 0.66 -0.06
CA ILE A 31 5.43 0.82 0.53
C ILE A 31 4.42 1.23 -0.55
N VAL A 32 3.32 0.49 -0.64
CA VAL A 32 2.18 0.80 -1.50
C VAL A 32 1.02 1.35 -0.68
N ILE A 33 0.51 2.51 -1.09
CA ILE A 33 -0.70 3.11 -0.51
C ILE A 33 -1.89 2.80 -1.42
N GLU A 34 -2.84 2.04 -0.90
CA GLU A 34 -4.04 1.59 -1.62
C GLU A 34 -5.24 2.50 -1.28
N LEU A 35 -5.80 3.16 -2.30
CA LEU A 35 -6.87 4.17 -2.18
C LEU A 35 -8.09 3.89 -3.07
N MET A 36 -8.15 2.72 -3.72
CA MET A 36 -9.25 2.31 -4.57
C MET A 36 -10.50 1.97 -3.73
N GLY A 37 -11.67 2.09 -4.35
CA GLY A 37 -12.94 1.67 -3.75
C GLY A 37 -13.29 0.22 -4.08
N ARG A 38 -14.20 -0.36 -3.29
CA ARG A 38 -14.73 -1.74 -3.39
C ARG A 38 -13.68 -2.82 -3.12
N SER A 39 -14.10 -4.05 -2.83
CA SER A 39 -13.18 -5.11 -2.40
C SER A 39 -12.36 -5.75 -3.54
N GLU A 40 -12.92 -5.86 -4.75
CA GLU A 40 -12.26 -6.40 -5.94
C GLU A 40 -12.22 -5.31 -7.02
N PRO A 41 -11.10 -5.10 -7.75
CA PRO A 41 -9.86 -5.90 -7.82
C PRO A 41 -8.84 -5.68 -6.69
N VAL A 42 -9.19 -4.87 -5.69
CA VAL A 42 -8.26 -4.40 -4.65
C VAL A 42 -7.62 -5.53 -3.87
N LYS A 43 -8.39 -6.54 -3.46
CA LYS A 43 -7.86 -7.70 -2.76
C LYS A 43 -6.79 -8.42 -3.58
N THR A 44 -7.04 -8.64 -4.87
CA THR A 44 -6.09 -9.30 -5.77
C THR A 44 -4.80 -8.49 -5.89
N TYR A 45 -4.90 -7.17 -6.06
CA TYR A 45 -3.71 -6.32 -6.16
C TYR A 45 -2.93 -6.27 -4.85
N THR A 46 -3.59 -6.04 -3.72
CA THR A 46 -2.95 -6.04 -2.40
C THR A 46 -2.26 -7.37 -2.11
N THR A 47 -2.90 -8.50 -2.44
CA THR A 47 -2.28 -9.82 -2.27
C THR A 47 -1.01 -9.95 -3.09
N ARG A 48 -1.02 -9.54 -4.36
CA ARG A 48 0.16 -9.59 -5.22
C ARG A 48 1.29 -8.70 -4.68
N VAL A 49 0.99 -7.47 -4.27
CA VAL A 49 1.98 -6.55 -3.69
C VAL A 49 2.62 -7.14 -2.43
N LEU A 50 1.81 -7.70 -1.52
CA LEU A 50 2.32 -8.34 -0.31
C LEU A 50 3.18 -9.58 -0.61
N LEU A 51 2.87 -10.34 -1.67
CA LEU A 51 3.65 -11.52 -2.05
C LEU A 51 5.01 -11.18 -2.67
N GLU A 52 5.14 -9.99 -3.25
CA GLU A 52 6.40 -9.48 -3.82
C GLU A 52 7.32 -8.86 -2.76
N GLY A 53 6.89 -8.79 -1.49
CA GLY A 53 7.73 -8.31 -0.39
C GLY A 53 7.44 -6.88 0.07
N GLU A 54 6.34 -6.28 -0.37
CA GLU A 54 6.08 -4.86 -0.12
C GLU A 54 5.08 -4.59 1.02
N HIS A 55 5.29 -3.52 1.77
CA HIS A 55 4.32 -3.07 2.76
C HIS A 55 3.08 -2.47 2.07
N VAL A 56 1.89 -2.70 2.64
CA VAL A 56 0.65 -2.12 2.11
C VAL A 56 -0.13 -1.40 3.19
N VAL A 57 -0.55 -0.16 2.89
CA VAL A 57 -1.48 0.59 3.73
C VAL A 57 -2.71 0.98 2.93
N THR A 58 -3.89 0.60 3.41
CA THR A 58 -5.15 0.76 2.69
C THR A 58 -6.09 1.76 3.36
N ALA A 59 -6.79 2.58 2.57
CA ALA A 59 -7.93 3.35 3.02
C ALA A 59 -9.28 2.61 2.86
N ASN A 60 -9.28 1.42 2.27
CA ASN A 60 -10.48 0.66 1.93
C ASN A 60 -11.03 -0.11 3.14
N LYS A 61 -12.11 0.41 3.73
CA LYS A 61 -12.75 -0.17 4.93
C LYS A 61 -13.37 -1.54 4.64
N ASP A 62 -13.93 -1.75 3.45
CA ASP A 62 -14.56 -3.02 3.08
C ASP A 62 -13.50 -4.12 2.93
N LEU A 63 -12.34 -3.79 2.34
CA LEU A 63 -11.20 -4.71 2.25
C LEU A 63 -10.74 -5.14 3.64
N LEU A 64 -10.59 -4.20 4.57
CA LEU A 64 -10.20 -4.49 5.95
C LEU A 64 -11.25 -5.38 6.64
N ALA A 65 -12.54 -5.06 6.49
CA ALA A 65 -13.63 -5.78 7.13
C ALA A 65 -13.80 -7.22 6.60
N LEU A 66 -13.67 -7.42 5.29
CA LEU A 66 -13.92 -8.70 4.64
C LEU A 66 -12.67 -9.59 4.52
N HIS A 67 -11.50 -8.97 4.39
CA HIS A 67 -10.26 -9.67 4.01
C HIS A 67 -9.05 -9.33 4.88
N GLY A 68 -9.17 -8.40 5.82
CA GLY A 68 -8.03 -7.92 6.61
C GLY A 68 -7.28 -9.01 7.36
N GLN A 69 -7.99 -9.94 7.99
CA GLN A 69 -7.36 -11.04 8.74
C GLN A 69 -6.48 -11.93 7.86
N VAL A 70 -6.96 -12.26 6.64
CA VAL A 70 -6.20 -13.07 5.69
C VAL A 70 -4.97 -12.32 5.20
N LEU A 71 -5.12 -11.03 4.87
CA LEU A 71 -4.02 -10.21 4.38
C LEU A 71 -2.92 -9.99 5.44
N VAL A 72 -3.28 -9.76 6.71
CA VAL A 72 -2.31 -9.71 7.83
C VAL A 72 -1.62 -11.07 8.01
N SER A 73 -2.33 -12.18 7.79
CA SER A 73 -1.72 -13.50 7.93
C SER A 73 -0.64 -13.76 6.88
N LEU A 74 -0.79 -13.21 5.67
CA LEU A 74 0.23 -13.28 4.62
C LEU A 74 1.50 -12.53 5.01
N THR A 75 1.39 -11.39 5.71
CA THR A 75 2.56 -10.58 6.07
C THR A 75 3.44 -11.23 7.14
N ASN A 76 2.86 -12.11 7.97
CA ASN A 76 3.59 -12.80 9.04
C ASN A 76 4.74 -13.68 8.54
N GLN A 77 4.71 -14.10 7.27
CA GLN A 77 5.75 -14.94 6.68
C GLN A 77 6.97 -14.14 6.19
N GLN A 78 6.84 -12.82 6.01
CA GLN A 78 7.83 -11.99 5.29
C GLN A 78 8.22 -10.71 6.05
N ASP A 79 7.93 -10.63 7.36
CA ASP A 79 8.18 -9.43 8.19
C ASP A 79 7.47 -8.14 7.70
N LEU A 80 6.43 -8.29 6.87
CA LEU A 80 5.71 -7.17 6.26
C LEU A 80 4.65 -6.57 7.18
N VAL A 81 4.03 -5.49 6.69
CA VAL A 81 2.95 -4.78 7.35
C VAL A 81 1.81 -4.58 6.36
N PHE A 82 0.63 -5.02 6.76
CA PHE A 82 -0.63 -4.63 6.14
C PHE A 82 -1.46 -3.85 7.16
N GLY A 83 -1.89 -2.63 6.83
CA GLY A 83 -2.51 -1.73 7.80
C GLY A 83 -3.51 -0.73 7.24
N SER A 84 -4.21 -0.03 8.14
CA SER A 84 -5.22 0.97 7.80
C SER A 84 -4.65 2.39 7.78
N LEU A 85 -4.89 3.13 6.70
CA LEU A 85 -4.49 4.53 6.56
C LEU A 85 -5.25 5.44 7.56
N HIS A 86 -6.48 5.07 7.91
CA HIS A 86 -7.28 5.80 8.90
C HIS A 86 -6.62 5.76 10.29
N TYR A 87 -5.97 4.65 10.62
CA TYR A 87 -5.24 4.48 11.86
C TYR A 87 -3.97 5.34 11.90
N LEU A 88 -3.24 5.42 10.79
CA LEU A 88 -2.04 6.25 10.70
C LEU A 88 -2.37 7.75 10.76
N LYS A 89 -3.51 8.16 10.17
CA LYS A 89 -3.98 9.56 10.24
C LYS A 89 -4.28 10.01 11.67
N SER A 90 -4.85 9.14 12.50
CA SER A 90 -5.16 9.47 13.90
C SER A 90 -3.98 9.26 14.85
N ASN A 91 -2.92 8.59 14.39
CA ASN A 91 -1.74 8.31 15.21
C ASN A 91 -0.44 8.40 14.38
N PRO A 92 0.03 9.62 14.08
CA PRO A 92 1.11 9.88 13.12
C PRO A 92 2.50 9.41 13.57
N PHE A 93 2.68 8.96 14.82
CA PHE A 93 3.99 8.62 15.40
C PHE A 93 4.18 7.13 15.73
N LYS A 94 3.33 6.23 15.21
CA LYS A 94 3.52 4.78 15.39
C LYS A 94 4.49 4.21 14.38
N ILE A 95 5.79 4.39 14.64
CA ILE A 95 6.85 3.58 14.06
C ILE A 95 7.02 2.34 14.94
N ASN A 96 6.89 1.15 14.36
CA ASN A 96 7.20 -0.08 15.09
C ASN A 96 8.72 -0.25 15.21
N VAL A 97 9.33 0.42 16.19
CA VAL A 97 10.77 0.36 16.47
C VAL A 97 11.26 -1.02 16.90
N SER A 98 10.37 -1.96 17.25
CA SER A 98 10.76 -3.33 17.62
C SER A 98 11.26 -4.19 16.45
N LYS A 99 11.14 -3.71 15.20
CA LYS A 99 11.64 -4.39 14.00
C LYS A 99 12.84 -3.70 13.34
N ILE A 100 13.35 -2.61 13.90
CA ILE A 100 14.64 -2.06 13.47
C ILE A 100 15.71 -3.01 14.02
N LYS A 101 15.99 -4.09 13.29
CA LYS A 101 17.18 -4.91 13.55
C LYS A 101 18.38 -3.99 13.40
N ASN A 102 19.15 -3.88 14.47
CA ASN A 102 20.51 -3.36 14.43
C ASN A 102 21.29 -4.20 13.41
N HIS A 103 21.61 -3.60 12.27
CA HIS A 103 22.78 -3.95 11.48
C HIS A 103 23.79 -2.81 11.64
#